data_AF-A0A645I688-F1
#
_entry.id   AF-A0A645I688-F1
#
_cell.length_a   1.000
_cell.length_b   1.000
_cell.length_c   1.000
_cell.angle_alpha   90.00
_cell.angle_beta   90.00
_cell.angle_gamma   90.00
#
_symmetry.space_group_name_H-M   'P 1'
#
loop_
_entity.id
_entity.type
_entity.pdbx_description
1 polymer ?
#
loop_
_entity_poly.entity_id
_entity_poly.type
_entity_poly.pdbx_seq_one_letter_code
_entity_poly.pdbx_strand_id
1 'polypeptide(L)'
;MGDVMSMCDQLMERGLPATDLVIGGEVANFIRENEKIQKLLDNRRYELGNIKPQEMYPGVAWMGQLNFSGYVLDVWIVRETYVNDAGATTLHFPTDAAMVTAPNCGRLMYGAVTQIEDDNEYHTFAGRRVPKHIVNKDKDTRKLRLAAKPLAVPSTLSPYIYAANVT
;
A
#
# COMPACT_ATOMS: atom_id res chain seq x y z
N MET A 1 1.09 19.37 -9.05
CA MET A 1 0.83 18.69 -10.34
C MET A 1 2.11 18.33 -11.08
N GLY A 2 3.11 19.24 -11.14
CA GLY A 2 4.40 18.93 -11.78
C GLY A 2 5.14 17.75 -11.16
N ASP A 3 5.02 17.57 -9.84
CA ASP A 3 5.69 16.47 -9.14
C ASP A 3 5.10 15.10 -9.53
N VAL A 4 3.77 14.98 -9.59
CA VAL A 4 3.09 13.74 -10.02
C VAL A 4 3.44 13.40 -11.46
N MET A 5 3.51 14.40 -12.34
CA MET A 5 3.92 14.19 -13.73
C MET A 5 5.37 13.71 -13.81
N SER A 6 6.28 14.34 -13.07
CA SER A 6 7.68 13.92 -12.99
C SER A 6 7.83 12.50 -12.44
N MET A 7 6.99 12.10 -11.48
CA MET A 7 6.93 10.73 -10.97
C MET A 7 6.44 9.73 -12.03
N CYS A 8 5.46 10.11 -12.85
CA CYS A 8 4.99 9.28 -13.97
C CYS A 8 6.07 9.12 -15.03
N ASP A 9 6.74 10.21 -15.42
CA ASP A 9 7.81 10.18 -16.41
C ASP A 9 8.98 9.29 -15.95
N GLN A 10 9.36 9.36 -14.67
CA GLN A 10 10.39 8.47 -14.10
C GLN A 10 10.01 6.98 -14.15
N LEU A 11 8.72 6.63 -14.02
CA LEU A 11 8.27 5.24 -14.18
C LEU A 11 8.27 4.83 -15.66
N MET A 12 7.85 5.72 -16.54
CA MET A 12 7.82 5.49 -17.98
C MET A 12 9.22 5.31 -18.57
N GLU A 13 10.20 6.09 -18.12
CA GLU A 13 11.61 5.91 -18.47
C GLU A 13 12.15 4.51 -18.09
N ARG A 14 11.54 3.88 -17.07
CA ARG A 14 11.85 2.51 -16.64
C ARG A 14 11.02 1.45 -17.37
N GLY A 15 10.17 1.84 -18.31
CA GLY A 15 9.25 0.95 -19.02
C GLY A 15 8.10 0.43 -18.17
N LEU A 16 7.78 1.10 -17.06
CA LEU A 16 6.69 0.73 -16.17
C LEU A 16 5.51 1.69 -16.34
N PRO A 17 4.28 1.19 -16.56
CA PRO A 17 3.11 2.06 -16.66
C PRO A 17 2.75 2.61 -15.27
N ALA A 18 2.50 3.91 -15.19
CA ALA A 18 1.94 4.54 -13.99
C ALA A 18 0.42 4.32 -13.99
N THR A 19 -0.11 3.65 -12.96
CA THR A 19 -1.54 3.32 -12.87
C THR A 19 -2.21 3.90 -11.65
N ASP A 20 -1.52 3.91 -10.51
CA ASP A 20 -2.11 4.26 -9.24
C ASP A 20 -1.32 5.40 -8.58
N LEU A 21 -2.05 6.36 -8.02
CA LEU A 21 -1.54 7.46 -7.21
C LEU A 21 -2.04 7.28 -5.77
N VAL A 22 -1.12 6.99 -4.86
CA VAL A 22 -1.39 6.87 -3.42
C VAL A 22 -1.01 8.17 -2.74
N ILE A 23 -1.93 8.77 -1.99
CA ILE A 23 -1.73 10.06 -1.31
C ILE A 23 -2.13 10.00 0.16
N GLY A 24 -1.46 10.83 0.95
CA GLY A 24 -1.82 11.07 2.34
C GLY A 24 -3.04 11.98 2.49
N GLY A 25 -3.60 12.00 3.70
CA GLY A 25 -4.82 12.76 4.01
C GLY A 25 -4.69 14.28 3.79
N GLU A 26 -3.53 14.88 4.05
CA GLU A 26 -3.34 16.33 3.84
C GLU A 26 -3.23 16.68 2.36
N VAL A 27 -2.53 15.84 1.58
CA VAL A 27 -2.47 15.99 0.11
C VAL A 27 -3.86 15.85 -0.52
N ALA A 28 -4.71 14.96 0.00
CA ALA A 28 -6.09 14.83 -0.45
C ALA A 28 -6.93 16.10 -0.18
N ASN A 29 -6.76 16.72 0.99
CA ASN A 29 -7.41 17.98 1.33
C ASN A 29 -6.90 19.11 0.42
N PHE A 30 -5.59 19.18 0.20
CA PHE A 30 -4.98 20.16 -0.72
C PHE A 30 -5.55 20.03 -2.14
N ILE A 31 -5.67 18.80 -2.67
CA ILE A 31 -6.25 18.57 -4.00
C ILE A 31 -7.70 19.06 -4.07
N ARG A 32 -8.47 18.79 -3.01
CA ARG A 32 -9.88 19.19 -2.91
C ARG A 32 -10.05 20.71 -2.80
N GLU A 33 -9.21 21.40 -2.05
CA GLU A 33 -9.33 22.84 -1.78
C GLU A 33 -8.72 23.73 -2.88
N ASN A 34 -7.88 23.15 -3.75
CA ASN A 34 -7.19 23.92 -4.78
C ASN A 34 -8.15 24.34 -5.91
N GLU A 35 -8.46 25.64 -5.96
CA GLU A 35 -9.33 26.23 -6.99
C GLU A 35 -8.89 25.95 -8.43
N LYS A 36 -7.58 25.83 -8.69
CA LYS A 36 -7.08 25.53 -10.04
C LYS A 36 -7.47 24.11 -10.46
N ILE A 37 -7.42 23.17 -9.53
CA ILE A 37 -7.82 21.77 -9.78
C ILE A 37 -9.32 21.69 -9.99
N GLN A 38 -10.12 22.36 -9.16
CA GLN A 38 -11.57 22.43 -9.33
C GLN A 38 -11.97 23.00 -10.70
N LYS A 39 -11.37 24.13 -11.10
CA LYS A 39 -11.62 24.75 -12.42
C LYS A 39 -11.23 23.85 -13.59
N LEU A 40 -10.17 23.05 -13.44
CA LEU A 40 -9.75 22.09 -14.45
C LEU A 40 -10.69 20.88 -14.54
N LEU A 41 -11.23 20.43 -13.41
CA LEU A 41 -12.24 19.34 -13.36
C LEU A 41 -13.59 19.78 -13.95
N ASP A 42 -13.99 21.04 -13.73
CA ASP A 42 -15.23 21.59 -14.28
C ASP A 42 -15.15 21.82 -15.80
N ASN A 43 -13.94 21.89 -16.36
CA ASN A 43 -13.74 22.13 -17.78
C ASN A 43 -13.98 20.86 -18.60
N ARG A 44 -15.24 20.59 -18.96
CA ARG A 44 -15.67 19.44 -19.78
C ARG A 44 -14.95 19.24 -21.12
N ARG A 45 -14.24 20.25 -21.64
CA ARG A 45 -13.44 20.13 -22.87
C ARG A 45 -12.05 19.51 -22.63
N TYR A 46 -11.58 19.53 -21.39
CA TYR A 46 -10.39 18.86 -20.91
C TYR A 46 -10.86 17.78 -19.94
N GLU A 47 -11.02 16.53 -20.40
CA GLU A 47 -11.41 15.44 -19.50
C GLU A 47 -10.25 15.13 -18.53
N LEU A 48 -10.24 15.87 -17.41
CA LEU A 48 -9.25 15.72 -16.35
C LEU A 48 -9.56 14.52 -15.45
N GLY A 49 -10.74 13.91 -15.58
CA GLY A 49 -11.13 12.72 -14.84
C GLY A 49 -12.47 12.85 -14.11
N ASN A 50 -12.79 11.84 -13.30
CA ASN A 50 -14.04 11.78 -12.55
C ASN A 50 -13.75 11.51 -11.07
N ILE A 51 -14.25 12.39 -10.20
CA ILE A 51 -14.12 12.25 -8.74
C ILE A 51 -15.41 11.60 -8.22
N LYS A 52 -15.28 10.36 -7.74
CA LYS A 52 -16.37 9.62 -7.10
C LYS A 52 -15.82 8.95 -5.85
N PRO A 53 -15.73 9.69 -4.72
CA PRO A 53 -15.11 9.16 -3.52
C PRO A 53 -15.90 7.95 -3.01
N GLN A 54 -15.22 6.83 -2.84
CA GLN A 54 -15.77 5.60 -2.29
C GLN A 54 -14.81 5.06 -1.22
N GLU A 55 -15.34 4.85 -0.01
CA GLU A 55 -14.60 4.13 1.01
C GLU A 55 -14.51 2.67 0.60
N MET A 56 -13.29 2.14 0.50
CA MET A 56 -13.08 0.73 0.16
C MET A 56 -13.05 -0.12 1.42
N TYR A 57 -12.26 0.33 2.39
CA TYR A 57 -12.17 -0.26 3.72
C TYR A 57 -11.73 0.81 4.72
N PRO A 58 -11.91 0.59 6.04
CA PRO A 58 -11.60 1.59 7.05
C PRO A 58 -10.17 2.13 6.92
N GLY A 59 -10.04 3.41 6.62
CA GLY A 59 -8.74 4.08 6.47
C GLY A 59 -8.22 4.18 5.03
N VAL A 60 -8.86 3.57 4.03
CA VAL A 60 -8.51 3.75 2.60
C VAL A 60 -9.74 4.06 1.76
N ALA A 61 -9.66 5.17 1.03
CA ALA A 61 -10.71 5.63 0.13
C ALA A 61 -10.18 5.79 -1.28
N TRP A 62 -10.95 5.34 -2.26
CA TRP A 62 -10.73 5.69 -3.66
C TRP A 62 -11.37 7.06 -3.91
N MET A 63 -10.61 8.02 -4.42
CA MET A 63 -11.13 9.35 -4.72
C MET A 63 -11.75 9.42 -6.11
N GLY A 64 -11.18 8.70 -7.07
CA GLY A 64 -11.55 8.75 -8.48
C GLY A 64 -10.34 8.61 -9.40
N GLN A 65 -10.56 8.81 -10.70
CA GLN A 65 -9.48 8.85 -11.69
C GLN A 65 -9.17 10.29 -12.06
N LEU A 66 -7.87 10.61 -12.13
CA LEU A 66 -7.36 11.90 -12.57
C LEU A 66 -6.35 11.72 -13.71
N ASN A 67 -6.45 12.58 -14.72
CA ASN A 67 -5.55 12.63 -15.87
C ASN A 67 -4.46 13.69 -15.64
N PHE A 68 -3.21 13.23 -15.57
CA PHE A 68 -2.02 14.05 -15.45
C PHE A 68 -1.28 14.07 -16.80
N SER A 69 -1.66 15.00 -17.68
CA SER A 69 -0.99 15.23 -18.97
C SER A 69 -0.86 13.96 -19.85
N GLY A 70 -1.88 13.12 -19.86
CA GLY A 70 -1.94 11.88 -20.64
C GLY A 70 -1.87 10.61 -19.80
N TYR A 71 -1.42 10.70 -18.55
CA TYR A 71 -1.44 9.58 -17.60
C TYR A 71 -2.73 9.58 -16.79
N VAL A 72 -3.60 8.60 -17.01
CA VAL A 72 -4.81 8.41 -16.21
C VAL A 72 -4.45 7.55 -15.00
N LEU A 73 -4.55 8.14 -13.80
CA LEU A 73 -4.22 7.49 -12.54
C LEU A 73 -5.46 7.31 -11.66
N ASP A 74 -5.58 6.15 -11.04
CA ASP A 74 -6.51 5.90 -9.94
C ASP A 74 -5.95 6.50 -8.64
N VAL A 75 -6.70 7.39 -8.01
CA VAL A 75 -6.25 8.12 -6.82
C VAL A 75 -6.78 7.48 -5.55
N TRP A 76 -5.86 7.05 -4.69
CA TRP A 76 -6.09 6.36 -3.43
C TRP A 76 -5.66 7.23 -2.25
N ILE A 77 -6.57 7.48 -1.32
CA ILE A 77 -6.30 8.23 -0.09
C ILE A 77 -6.08 7.22 1.04
N VAL A 78 -4.89 7.27 1.66
CA VAL A 78 -4.52 6.37 2.76
C VAL A 78 -4.41 7.15 4.06
N ARG A 79 -5.17 6.69 5.06
CA ARG A 79 -5.22 7.21 6.44
C ARG A 79 -5.14 6.08 7.47
N GLU A 80 -4.75 4.88 7.03
CA GLU A 80 -4.65 3.70 7.86
C GLU A 80 -3.55 3.86 8.92
N THR A 81 -3.80 3.38 10.13
CA THR A 81 -2.87 3.47 11.27
C THR A 81 -2.56 2.11 11.86
N TYR A 82 -1.39 1.98 12.47
CA TYR A 82 -0.97 0.83 13.26
C TYR A 82 -0.41 1.29 14.61
N VAL A 83 -0.39 0.38 15.58
CA VAL A 83 0.30 0.59 16.86
C VAL A 83 1.73 0.08 16.71
N ASN A 84 2.71 0.95 16.90
CA ASN A 84 4.12 0.58 16.81
C ASN A 84 4.59 -0.17 18.07
N ASP A 85 5.84 -0.64 18.07
CA ASP A 85 6.42 -1.39 19.20
C ASP A 85 6.50 -0.56 20.50
N ALA A 86 6.46 0.77 20.40
CA ALA A 86 6.41 1.69 21.54
C ALA A 86 4.97 1.95 22.05
N GLY A 87 3.96 1.31 21.47
CA GLY A 87 2.56 1.49 21.84
C GLY A 87 1.91 2.76 21.28
N ALA A 88 2.58 3.47 20.37
CA ALA A 88 2.06 4.71 19.77
C ALA A 88 1.36 4.45 18.44
N THR A 89 0.20 5.09 18.24
CA THR A 89 -0.53 5.07 16.97
C THR A 89 0.27 5.84 15.91
N THR A 90 0.63 5.14 14.85
CA THR A 90 1.46 5.62 13.73
C THR A 90 0.72 5.40 12.42
N LEU A 91 0.88 6.29 11.45
CA LEU A 91 0.29 6.14 10.12
C LEU A 91 1.08 5.15 9.26
N HIS A 92 0.39 4.35 8.45
CA HIS A 92 1.02 3.49 7.44
C HIS A 92 1.62 4.29 6.29
N PHE A 93 0.98 5.41 5.92
CA PHE A 93 1.44 6.30 4.87
C PHE A 93 1.46 7.74 5.40
N PRO A 94 2.54 8.51 5.21
CA PRO A 94 2.63 9.89 5.69
C PRO A 94 1.51 10.78 5.10
N THR A 95 1.01 11.74 5.88
CA THR A 95 -0.13 12.59 5.47
C THR A 95 0.22 13.57 4.35
N ASP A 96 1.49 13.96 4.27
CA ASP A 96 2.08 14.95 3.37
C ASP A 96 2.78 14.32 2.16
N ALA A 97 2.67 13.01 1.97
CA ALA A 97 3.35 12.29 0.90
C ALA A 97 2.44 11.92 -0.27
N ALA A 98 3.07 11.66 -1.41
CA ALA A 98 2.46 11.05 -2.57
C ALA A 98 3.36 9.96 -3.16
N MET A 99 2.76 8.92 -3.71
CA MET A 99 3.47 7.80 -4.33
C MET A 99 2.74 7.38 -5.60
N VAL A 100 3.48 7.25 -6.70
CA VAL A 100 2.95 6.67 -7.94
C VAL A 100 3.48 5.25 -8.06
N THR A 101 2.59 4.29 -8.32
CA THR A 101 2.94 2.87 -8.39
C THR A 101 2.60 2.27 -9.74
N ALA A 102 3.44 1.34 -10.18
CA ALA A 102 3.15 0.48 -11.32
C ALA A 102 2.27 -0.72 -10.92
N PRO A 103 1.50 -1.32 -11.85
CA PRO A 103 0.74 -2.52 -11.54
C PRO A 103 1.68 -3.66 -11.18
N ASN A 104 1.26 -4.51 -10.24
CA ASN A 104 2.05 -5.65 -9.77
C ASN A 104 3.44 -5.27 -9.22
N CYS A 105 3.52 -4.17 -8.44
CA CYS A 105 4.76 -3.66 -7.82
C CYS A 105 5.58 -4.72 -7.06
N GLY A 106 4.95 -5.74 -6.51
CA GLY A 106 5.68 -6.73 -5.72
C GLY A 106 4.85 -7.95 -5.35
N ARG A 107 5.53 -8.88 -4.69
CA ARG A 107 4.92 -10.10 -4.16
C ARG A 107 5.47 -10.41 -2.77
N LEU A 108 4.68 -11.09 -1.96
CA LEU A 108 5.13 -11.64 -0.69
C LEU A 108 5.69 -13.04 -0.92
N MET A 109 6.97 -13.21 -0.59
CA MET A 109 7.58 -14.52 -0.46
C MET A 109 7.50 -14.98 0.99
N TYR A 110 7.44 -16.29 1.22
CA TYR A 110 7.34 -16.85 2.57
C TYR A 110 8.46 -17.87 2.76
N GLY A 111 9.33 -17.60 3.72
CA GLY A 111 10.37 -18.54 4.13
C GLY A 111 9.78 -19.77 4.81
N ALA A 112 10.43 -20.92 4.64
CA ALA A 112 10.00 -22.15 5.29
C ALA A 112 10.11 -22.07 6.81
N VAL A 113 9.15 -22.68 7.50
CA VAL A 113 9.09 -22.76 8.96
C VAL A 113 9.43 -24.19 9.36
N THR A 114 10.50 -24.34 10.13
CA THR A 114 10.87 -25.62 10.74
C THR A 114 10.40 -25.65 12.19
N GLN A 115 9.68 -26.70 12.57
CA GLN A 115 9.18 -26.90 13.93
C GLN A 115 9.12 -28.39 14.29
N ILE A 116 9.25 -28.68 15.59
CA ILE A 116 9.06 -30.05 16.10
C ILE A 116 7.56 -30.38 16.10
N GLU A 117 7.15 -31.54 15.59
CA GLU A 117 5.75 -32.00 15.59
C GLU A 117 5.51 -33.07 16.67
N ASP A 118 4.30 -33.63 16.72
CA ASP A 118 3.88 -34.60 17.75
C ASP A 118 4.69 -35.90 17.73
N ASP A 119 5.37 -36.21 16.62
CA ASP A 119 6.32 -37.32 16.50
C ASP A 119 7.70 -37.04 17.11
N ASN A 120 7.89 -35.84 17.68
CA ASN A 120 9.15 -35.34 18.24
C ASN A 120 10.27 -35.13 17.20
N GLU A 121 9.93 -35.11 15.90
CA GLU A 121 10.89 -34.83 14.83
C GLU A 121 10.71 -33.42 14.25
N TYR A 122 11.76 -32.92 13.59
CA TYR A 122 11.70 -31.62 12.91
C TYR A 122 11.04 -31.75 11.55
N HIS A 123 9.95 -31.02 11.35
CA HIS A 123 9.28 -30.90 10.06
C HIS A 123 9.39 -29.49 9.53
N THR A 124 9.57 -29.37 8.21
CA THR A 124 9.68 -28.09 7.51
C THR A 124 8.47 -27.88 6.62
N PHE A 125 7.75 -26.79 6.86
CA PHE A 125 6.55 -26.42 6.12
C PHE A 125 6.78 -25.16 5.31
N ALA A 126 6.43 -25.20 4.02
CA ALA A 126 6.32 -24.03 3.17
C ALA A 126 4.86 -23.54 3.20
N GLY A 127 4.59 -22.46 3.94
CA GLY A 127 3.24 -21.94 4.09
C GLY A 127 3.21 -20.49 4.50
N ARG A 128 2.11 -19.80 4.16
CA ARG A 128 1.91 -18.38 4.53
C ARG A 128 1.81 -18.18 6.04
N ARG A 129 1.13 -19.12 6.70
CA ARG A 129 0.95 -19.19 8.15
C ARG A 129 0.98 -20.65 8.55
N VAL A 130 1.92 -21.02 9.42
CA VAL A 130 2.11 -22.40 9.89
C VAL A 130 1.67 -22.47 11.35
N PRO A 131 0.52 -23.09 11.64
CA PRO A 131 0.06 -23.24 13.01
C PRO A 131 0.86 -24.33 13.74
N LYS A 132 0.92 -24.20 15.07
CA LYS A 132 1.41 -25.22 15.98
C LYS A 132 0.55 -25.21 17.22
N HIS A 133 0.02 -26.37 17.57
CA HIS A 133 -0.75 -26.57 18.78
C HIS A 133 0.04 -27.48 19.72
N ILE A 134 0.25 -27.04 20.95
CA ILE A 134 1.04 -27.76 21.96
C ILE A 134 0.15 -27.96 23.17
N VAL A 135 -0.01 -29.22 23.57
CA VAL A 135 -0.74 -29.58 24.79
C VAL A 135 0.26 -30.08 25.82
N ASN A 136 0.33 -29.39 26.97
CA ASN A 136 1.04 -29.88 28.14
C ASN A 136 0.03 -30.52 29.08
N LYS A 137 -0.02 -31.86 29.07
CA LYS A 137 -0.96 -32.66 29.86
C LYS A 137 -0.67 -32.60 31.35
N ASP A 138 0.60 -32.55 31.75
CA ASP A 138 1.01 -32.53 33.16
C ASP A 138 0.56 -31.23 33.87
N LYS A 139 0.56 -30.11 33.14
CA LYS A 139 0.17 -28.80 33.65
C LYS A 139 -1.23 -28.36 33.21
N ASP A 140 -1.99 -29.22 32.52
CA ASP A 140 -3.28 -28.90 31.90
C ASP A 140 -3.30 -27.58 31.10
N THR A 141 -2.21 -27.28 30.38
CA THR A 141 -2.08 -26.05 29.57
C THR A 141 -2.06 -26.34 28.07
N ARG A 142 -2.61 -25.41 27.29
CA ARG A 142 -2.58 -25.44 25.82
C ARG A 142 -1.92 -24.18 25.30
N LYS A 143 -1.03 -24.32 24.33
CA LYS A 143 -0.35 -23.22 23.65
C LYS A 143 -0.59 -23.32 22.15
N LEU A 144 -1.15 -22.27 21.57
CA LEU A 144 -1.24 -22.10 20.13
C LEU A 144 -0.15 -21.12 19.68
N ARG A 145 0.58 -21.48 18.64
CA ARG A 145 1.55 -20.60 17.97
C ARG A 145 1.22 -20.56 16.49
N LEU A 146 1.26 -19.37 15.89
CA LEU A 146 1.15 -19.20 14.45
C LEU A 146 2.44 -18.55 13.96
N ALA A 147 3.21 -19.27 13.14
CA ALA A 147 4.47 -18.80 12.60
C ALA A 147 4.30 -18.34 11.15
N ALA A 148 4.96 -17.23 10.79
CA ALA A 148 5.06 -16.76 9.40
C ALA A 148 6.44 -16.12 9.21
N LYS A 149 7.02 -16.28 8.02
CA LYS A 149 8.28 -15.64 7.62
C LYS A 149 8.11 -14.86 6.31
N PRO A 150 7.30 -13.79 6.28
CA PRO A 150 7.06 -13.02 5.07
C PRO A 150 8.27 -12.15 4.72
N LEU A 151 8.54 -12.02 3.42
CA LEU A 151 9.46 -11.04 2.84
C LEU A 151 8.77 -10.39 1.65
N ALA A 152 8.54 -9.08 1.73
CA ALA A 152 8.03 -8.29 0.61
C ALA A 152 9.17 -8.07 -0.39
N VAL A 153 8.95 -8.48 -1.64
CA VAL A 153 9.95 -8.35 -2.70
C VAL A 153 9.34 -7.61 -3.89
N PRO A 154 9.96 -6.50 -4.33
CA PRO A 154 9.52 -5.80 -5.52
C PRO A 154 9.73 -6.66 -6.76
N SER A 155 8.82 -6.58 -7.72
CA SER A 155 8.88 -7.37 -8.96
C SER A 155 9.94 -6.83 -9.92
N THR A 156 10.17 -5.52 -9.90
CA THR A 156 11.16 -4.82 -10.71
C THR A 156 12.00 -3.89 -9.83
N LEU A 157 13.14 -3.41 -10.36
CA LEU A 157 13.98 -2.45 -9.67
C LEU A 157 13.24 -1.10 -9.58
N SER A 158 12.78 -0.76 -8.37
CA SER A 158 12.03 0.47 -8.06
C SER A 158 10.70 0.61 -8.82
N PRO A 159 9.68 -0.19 -8.45
CA PRO A 159 8.39 -0.26 -9.14
C PRO A 159 7.43 0.89 -8.80
N TYR A 160 7.86 1.78 -7.91
CA TYR A 160 7.12 2.97 -7.48
C TYR A 160 8.08 4.15 -7.32
N ILE A 161 7.53 5.36 -7.38
CA ILE A 161 8.21 6.61 -7.05
C ILE A 161 7.49 7.24 -5.87
N TYR A 162 8.28 7.66 -4.88
CA TYR A 162 7.78 8.28 -3.66
C TYR A 162 8.29 9.72 -3.58
N ALA A 163 7.38 10.64 -3.25
CA ALA A 163 7.68 12.03 -2.95
C ALA A 163 7.14 12.39 -1.56
N ALA A 164 8.00 12.98 -0.72
CA ALA A 164 7.63 13.54 0.57
C ALA A 164 7.34 15.05 0.43
N ASN A 165 6.55 15.61 1.36
CA ASN A 165 6.21 17.04 1.43
C ASN A 165 5.57 17.59 0.13
N VAL A 166 4.48 16.98 -0.33
CA VAL A 166 3.79 17.32 -1.60
C VAL A 166 2.61 18.29 -1.38
N THR A 167 2.68 19.12 -0.35
CA THR A 167 1.64 20.09 0.07
C THR A 167 1.95 21.53 -0.34
#